data_AF-A0A1I8IKY6-F1
#
_entry.id   AF-A0A1I8IKY6-F1
#
_cell.length_a   1.000
_cell.length_b   1.000
_cell.length_c   1.000
_cell.angle_alpha   90.00
_cell.angle_beta   90.00
_cell.angle_gamma   90.00
#
_symmetry.space_group_name_H-M   'P 1'
#
loop_
_entity.id
_entity.type
_entity.pdbx_description
1 polymer ?
#
loop_
_entity_poly.entity_id
_entity_poly.type
_entity_poly.pdbx_seq_one_letter_code
_entity_poly.pdbx_strand_id
1 'polypeptide(L)'
;GFVACTSGIASVGLVMISYGVSQVVTGLLAGQAAARVGPAPVLLSALMGLLAMEVGSLFWEVLPQPEWPLHGMAVAWGAVDSVWVTLLNALYGEYFADNAGAAFSALRLWQSLGFIIGFSYNKLLCIEQKLYVMI
;
A
#
# COMPACT_ATOMS: atom_id res chain seq x y z
N GLY A 1 12.82 3.66 -5.61
CA GLY A 1 14.18 4.00 -5.16
C GLY A 1 14.29 5.46 -4.74
N PHE A 2 13.33 5.96 -3.95
CA PHE A 2 13.38 7.33 -3.41
C PHE A 2 14.22 7.39 -2.13
N VAL A 3 13.95 6.50 -1.16
CA VAL A 3 14.61 6.50 0.16
C VAL A 3 16.11 6.17 0.09
N ALA A 4 16.51 5.23 -0.77
CA ALA A 4 17.92 4.83 -0.93
C ALA A 4 18.78 5.94 -1.57
N CYS A 5 18.17 6.86 -2.30
CA CYS A 5 18.88 7.93 -3.02
C CYS A 5 19.15 9.15 -2.12
N THR A 6 18.34 9.36 -1.06
CA THR A 6 18.46 10.53 -0.18
C THR A 6 19.11 10.27 1.18
N SER A 7 18.94 9.09 1.79
CA SER A 7 19.36 8.84 3.19
C SER A 7 20.20 7.56 3.39
N GLY A 8 20.53 6.83 2.31
CA GLY A 8 21.32 5.60 2.38
C GLY A 8 20.53 4.35 2.80
N ILE A 9 21.17 3.18 2.75
CA ILE A 9 20.52 1.86 2.85
C ILE A 9 19.96 1.60 4.26
N ALA A 10 20.60 2.13 5.31
CA ALA A 10 20.17 1.93 6.70
C ALA A 10 18.80 2.59 6.99
N SER A 11 18.56 3.77 6.44
CA SER A 11 17.31 4.52 6.62
C SER A 11 16.12 3.86 5.93
N VAL A 12 16.35 3.06 4.87
CA VAL A 12 15.29 2.27 4.22
C VAL A 12 14.64 1.31 5.20
N GLY A 13 15.44 0.63 6.02
CA GLY A 13 14.92 -0.32 7.02
C GLY A 13 14.03 0.38 8.05
N LEU A 14 14.45 1.55 8.55
CA LEU A 14 13.67 2.33 9.52
C LEU A 14 12.34 2.82 8.95
N VAL A 15 12.33 3.29 7.71
CA VAL A 15 11.10 3.70 7.02
C VAL A 15 10.15 2.51 6.83
N MET A 16 10.68 1.33 6.49
CA MET A 16 9.89 0.09 6.38
C MET A 16 9.33 -0.41 7.72
N ILE A 17 10.03 -0.15 8.84
CA ILE A 17 9.49 -0.44 10.17
C ILE A 17 8.29 0.47 10.45
N SER A 18 8.39 1.78 10.18
CA SER A 18 7.26 2.70 10.39
C SER A 18 6.05 2.34 9.52
N TYR A 19 6.31 1.87 8.29
CA TYR A 19 5.29 1.31 7.40
C TYR A 19 4.57 0.12 8.05
N GLY A 20 5.33 -0.88 8.51
CA GLY A 20 4.76 -2.09 9.13
C GLY A 20 4.00 -1.80 10.43
N VAL A 21 4.49 -0.90 11.27
CA VAL A 21 3.77 -0.48 12.49
C VAL A 21 2.43 0.15 12.13
N SER A 22 2.41 1.04 11.13
CA SER A 22 1.18 1.66 10.64
C SER A 22 0.17 0.64 10.12
N GLN A 23 0.63 -0.36 9.37
CA GLN A 23 -0.22 -1.43 8.84
C GLN A 23 -0.92 -2.22 9.96
N VAL A 24 -0.19 -2.59 11.01
CA VAL A 24 -0.75 -3.36 12.12
C VAL A 24 -1.83 -2.56 12.84
N VAL A 25 -1.54 -1.29 13.16
CA VAL A 25 -2.48 -0.41 13.86
C VAL A 25 -3.72 -0.18 13.01
N THR A 26 -3.53 0.18 11.74
CA THR A 26 -4.63 0.56 10.85
C THR A 26 -5.46 -0.65 10.42
N GLY A 27 -4.88 -1.83 10.24
CA GLY A 27 -5.62 -3.05 9.93
C GLY A 27 -6.64 -3.43 11.01
N LEU A 28 -6.27 -3.29 12.28
CA LEU A 28 -7.19 -3.52 13.41
C LEU A 28 -8.34 -2.51 13.40
N LEU A 29 -8.04 -1.23 13.15
CA LEU A 29 -9.05 -0.17 13.10
C LEU A 29 -9.96 -0.29 11.88
N ALA A 30 -9.43 -0.71 10.74
CA ALA A 30 -10.16 -0.86 9.49
C ALA A 30 -11.28 -1.90 9.60
N GLY A 31 -11.02 -3.04 10.24
CA GLY A 31 -12.04 -4.05 10.51
C GLY A 31 -13.17 -3.52 11.41
N GLN A 32 -12.80 -2.78 12.46
CA GLN A 32 -13.80 -2.15 13.35
C GLN A 32 -14.61 -1.05 12.65
N ALA A 33 -13.96 -0.25 11.80
CA ALA A 33 -14.62 0.79 11.02
C ALA A 33 -15.63 0.19 10.03
N ALA A 34 -15.22 -0.86 9.31
CA ALA A 34 -16.08 -1.57 8.37
C ALA A 34 -17.27 -2.25 9.06
N ALA A 35 -17.09 -2.74 10.29
CA ALA A 35 -18.20 -3.30 11.07
C ALA A 35 -19.27 -2.25 11.44
N ARG A 36 -18.91 -0.96 11.56
CA ARG A 36 -19.84 0.11 11.93
C ARG A 36 -20.49 0.80 10.74
N VAL A 37 -19.73 1.02 9.67
CA VAL A 37 -20.16 1.86 8.52
C VAL A 37 -20.34 1.02 7.24
N GLY A 38 -19.90 -0.24 7.25
CA GLY A 38 -19.84 -1.13 6.09
C GLY A 38 -18.47 -1.10 5.38
N PRO A 39 -18.11 -2.18 4.65
CA PRO A 39 -16.80 -2.28 3.98
C PRO A 39 -16.64 -1.33 2.78
N ALA A 40 -17.73 -1.06 2.04
CA ALA A 40 -17.72 -0.21 0.85
C ALA A 40 -17.23 1.24 1.10
N PRO A 41 -17.79 2.01 2.07
CA PRO A 41 -17.31 3.38 2.31
C PRO A 41 -15.87 3.42 2.82
N VAL A 42 -15.44 2.42 3.59
CA VAL A 42 -14.05 2.33 4.07
C VAL A 42 -13.09 2.06 2.90
N LEU A 43 -13.43 1.14 1.99
CA LEU A 43 -12.67 0.90 0.77
C LEU A 43 -12.62 2.13 -0.14
N LEU A 44 -13.74 2.85 -0.32
CA LEU A 44 -13.76 4.08 -1.11
C LEU A 44 -12.85 5.16 -0.50
N SER A 45 -12.83 5.29 0.82
CA SER A 45 -11.92 6.22 1.48
C SER A 45 -10.45 5.85 1.27
N ALA A 46 -10.12 4.55 1.29
CA ALA A 46 -8.77 4.06 1.00
C ALA A 46 -8.38 4.26 -0.46
N LEU A 47 -9.31 4.10 -1.41
CA LEU A 47 -9.08 4.39 -2.82
C LEU A 47 -8.78 5.88 -3.06
N MET A 48 -9.57 6.76 -2.47
CA MET A 48 -9.33 8.20 -2.55
C MET A 48 -8.00 8.59 -1.92
N GLY A 49 -7.66 7.97 -0.78
CA GLY A 49 -6.36 8.15 -0.12
C GLY A 49 -5.20 7.71 -1.01
N LEU A 50 -5.29 6.53 -1.62
CA LEU A 50 -4.27 6.01 -2.54
C LEU A 50 -4.05 6.97 -3.71
N LEU A 51 -5.12 7.35 -4.42
CA LEU A 51 -5.05 8.27 -5.55
C LEU A 51 -4.45 9.63 -5.16
N ALA A 52 -4.87 10.19 -4.02
CA ALA A 52 -4.33 11.44 -3.53
C ALA A 52 -2.83 11.35 -3.21
N MET A 53 -2.39 10.23 -2.65
CA MET A 53 -0.96 9.99 -2.36
C MET A 53 -0.14 9.82 -3.63
N GLU A 54 -0.61 9.05 -4.60
CA GLU A 54 0.11 8.85 -5.85
C GLU A 54 0.19 10.13 -6.69
N VAL A 55 -0.92 10.86 -6.80
CA VAL A 55 -0.96 12.18 -7.45
C VAL A 55 -0.07 13.18 -6.70
N GLY A 56 -0.11 13.19 -5.36
CA GLY A 56 0.78 14.03 -4.56
C GLY A 56 2.26 13.72 -4.78
N SER A 57 2.59 12.45 -5.03
CA SER A 57 3.97 12.00 -5.29
C SER A 57 4.50 12.43 -6.65
N LEU A 58 3.64 12.71 -7.63
CA LEU A 58 4.04 13.32 -8.92
C LEU A 58 4.50 14.76 -8.76
N PHE A 59 3.90 15.50 -7.83
CA PHE A 59 4.24 16.92 -7.59
C PHE A 59 5.33 17.10 -6.54
N TRP A 60 5.72 16.02 -5.85
CA TRP A 60 6.72 16.08 -4.81
C TRP A 60 8.13 15.98 -5.39
N GLU A 61 8.77 17.13 -5.60
CA GLU A 61 10.21 17.18 -5.85
C GLU A 61 10.97 16.80 -4.58
N VAL A 62 11.76 15.74 -4.67
CA VAL A 62 12.62 15.29 -3.58
C VAL A 62 13.84 16.20 -3.51
N LEU A 63 13.62 17.42 -3.00
CA LEU A 63 14.69 18.28 -2.48
C LEU A 63 15.44 17.54 -1.37
N PRO A 64 16.69 17.92 -1.05
CA PRO A 64 17.43 17.40 0.10
C PRO A 64 16.78 17.90 1.40
N GLN A 65 15.65 17.29 1.75
CA GLN A 65 14.84 17.56 2.92
C GLN A 65 15.26 16.61 4.06
N PRO A 66 14.96 16.97 5.33
CA PRO A 66 15.11 16.05 6.46
C PRO A 66 14.37 14.72 6.21
N GLU A 67 14.76 13.65 6.89
CA GLU A 67 14.23 12.28 6.68
C GLU A 67 12.77 12.07 7.16
N TRP A 68 12.25 12.97 7.99
CA TRP A 68 10.93 12.85 8.61
C TRP A 68 9.72 12.76 7.62
N PRO A 69 9.69 13.44 6.46
CA PRO A 69 8.59 13.35 5.50
C PRO A 69 8.49 11.95 4.88
N LEU A 70 9.61 11.22 4.77
CA LEU A 70 9.63 9.84 4.25
C LEU A 70 8.94 8.88 5.22
N HIS A 71 9.12 9.08 6.53
CA HIS A 71 8.40 8.32 7.55
C HIS A 71 6.91 8.65 7.54
N GLY A 72 6.54 9.92 7.42
CA GLY A 72 5.13 10.33 7.30
C GLY A 72 4.44 9.68 6.11
N MET A 73 5.11 9.69 4.95
CA MET A 73 4.61 9.06 3.74
C MET A 73 4.49 7.53 3.89
N ALA A 74 5.49 6.88 4.49
CA ALA A 74 5.43 5.44 4.75
C ALA A 74 4.30 5.05 5.72
N VAL A 75 4.07 5.84 6.77
CA VAL A 75 2.94 5.63 7.68
C VAL A 75 1.61 5.75 6.94
N ALA A 76 1.45 6.80 6.12
CA ALA A 76 0.22 7.00 5.36
C ALA A 76 -0.01 5.87 4.32
N TRP A 77 1.03 5.44 3.61
CA TRP A 77 0.92 4.35 2.64
C TRP A 77 0.60 3.02 3.32
N GLY A 78 1.25 2.73 4.46
CA GLY A 78 0.96 1.54 5.27
C GLY A 78 -0.46 1.53 5.82
N ALA A 79 -1.00 2.70 6.17
CA ALA A 79 -2.39 2.82 6.60
C ALA A 79 -3.34 2.40 5.47
N VAL A 80 -3.19 3.00 4.28
CA VAL A 80 -4.04 2.71 3.12
C VAL A 80 -3.93 1.24 2.68
N ASP A 81 -2.71 0.71 2.56
CA ASP A 81 -2.46 -0.69 2.17
C ASP A 81 -3.15 -1.69 3.12
N SER A 82 -3.07 -1.44 4.43
CA SER A 82 -3.71 -2.31 5.42
C SER A 82 -5.24 -2.36 5.28
N VAL A 83 -5.88 -1.27 4.87
CA VAL A 83 -7.33 -1.24 4.64
C VAL A 83 -7.68 -2.16 3.47
N TRP A 84 -6.96 -2.04 2.36
CA TRP A 84 -7.17 -2.88 1.19
C TRP A 84 -6.97 -4.36 1.52
N VAL A 85 -5.85 -4.72 2.14
CA VAL A 85 -5.56 -6.12 2.48
C VAL A 85 -6.61 -6.67 3.46
N THR A 86 -6.99 -5.91 4.49
CA THR A 86 -7.93 -6.40 5.50
C THR A 86 -9.32 -6.61 4.90
N LEU A 87 -9.84 -5.63 4.16
CA LEU A 87 -11.21 -5.68 3.65
C LEU A 87 -11.35 -6.57 2.42
N LEU A 88 -10.36 -6.65 1.53
CA LEU A 88 -10.39 -7.60 0.41
C LEU A 88 -10.40 -9.05 0.91
N ASN A 89 -9.57 -9.38 1.89
CA ASN A 89 -9.57 -10.73 2.47
C ASN A 89 -10.90 -11.05 3.16
N ALA A 90 -11.48 -10.09 3.88
CA ALA A 90 -12.78 -10.25 4.51
C ALA A 90 -13.89 -10.49 3.48
N LEU A 91 -13.95 -9.68 2.43
CA LEU A 91 -14.92 -9.81 1.33
C LEU A 91 -14.76 -11.14 0.59
N TYR A 92 -13.54 -11.56 0.27
CA TYR A 92 -13.30 -12.86 -0.36
C TYR A 92 -13.75 -14.03 0.53
N GLY A 93 -13.55 -13.92 1.84
CA GLY A 93 -14.03 -14.91 2.81
C GLY A 93 -15.57 -14.99 2.88
N GLU A 94 -16.26 -13.86 2.74
CA GLU A 94 -17.72 -13.78 2.75
C GLU A 94 -18.33 -14.28 1.42
N TYR A 95 -17.83 -13.78 0.28
CA TYR A 95 -18.38 -14.11 -1.04
C TYR A 95 -18.12 -15.57 -1.47
N PHE A 96 -17.00 -16.16 -1.06
CA PHE A 96 -16.59 -17.50 -1.46
C PHE A 96 -16.50 -18.47 -0.27
N ALA A 97 -17.45 -18.38 0.68
CA ALA A 97 -17.46 -19.22 1.87
C ALA A 97 -17.37 -20.73 1.55
N ASP A 98 -18.05 -21.19 0.51
CA ASP A 98 -18.09 -22.61 0.10
C ASP A 98 -16.82 -23.08 -0.62
N ASN A 99 -16.01 -22.17 -1.17
CA ASN A 99 -14.82 -22.51 -1.95
C ASN A 99 -13.63 -21.58 -1.64
N ALA A 100 -13.48 -21.26 -0.36
CA ALA A 100 -12.50 -20.29 0.13
C ALA A 100 -11.06 -20.68 -0.28
N GLY A 101 -10.72 -21.97 -0.25
CA GLY A 101 -9.39 -22.45 -0.61
C GLY A 101 -8.97 -22.07 -2.04
N ALA A 102 -9.85 -22.24 -3.02
CA ALA A 102 -9.59 -21.85 -4.40
C ALA A 102 -9.54 -20.33 -4.56
N ALA A 103 -10.46 -19.61 -3.91
CA ALA A 103 -10.55 -18.16 -3.98
C ALA A 103 -9.30 -17.48 -3.39
N PHE A 104 -8.83 -17.90 -2.21
CA PHE A 104 -7.60 -17.38 -1.61
C PHE A 104 -6.35 -17.79 -2.39
N SER A 105 -6.34 -18.97 -3.01
CA SER A 105 -5.24 -19.38 -3.88
C SER A 105 -5.13 -18.47 -5.11
N ALA A 106 -6.26 -18.17 -5.75
CA ALA A 106 -6.30 -17.23 -6.88
C ALA A 106 -5.90 -15.81 -6.45
N LEU A 107 -6.37 -15.33 -5.29
CA LEU A 107 -5.99 -14.03 -4.74
C LEU A 107 -4.47 -13.90 -4.55
N ARG A 108 -3.85 -14.91 -3.91
CA ARG A 108 -2.39 -14.93 -3.69
C ARG A 108 -1.61 -15.03 -5.00
N LEU A 109 -2.13 -15.77 -5.99
CA LEU A 109 -1.54 -15.85 -7.32
C LEU A 109 -1.50 -14.46 -7.97
N TRP A 110 -2.62 -13.74 -7.96
CA TRP A 110 -2.70 -12.38 -8.50
C TRP A 110 -1.78 -11.39 -7.77
N GLN A 111 -1.71 -11.46 -6.44
CA GLN A 111 -0.75 -10.66 -5.67
C GLN A 111 0.70 -10.96 -6.07
N SER A 112 1.05 -12.23 -6.21
CA SER A 112 2.40 -12.65 -6.61
C SER A 112 2.75 -12.19 -8.03
N LEU A 113 1.80 -12.29 -8.96
CA LEU A 113 1.96 -11.75 -10.32
C LEU A 113 2.21 -10.24 -10.29
N GLY A 114 1.45 -9.50 -9.49
CA GLY A 114 1.66 -8.06 -9.28
C GLY A 114 3.07 -7.74 -8.78
N PHE A 115 3.56 -8.48 -7.78
CA PHE A 115 4.93 -8.31 -7.28
C PHE A 115 6.00 -8.61 -8.34
N ILE A 116 5.82 -9.67 -9.14
CA ILE A 116 6.74 -10.02 -10.22
C ILE A 116 6.78 -8.89 -11.25
N ILE A 117 5.62 -8.45 -11.73
CA ILE A 117 5.49 -7.37 -12.71
C ILE A 117 6.17 -6.10 -12.18
N GLY A 118 5.86 -5.71 -10.94
CA GLY A 118 6.46 -4.56 -10.25
C GLY A 118 7.98 -4.63 -10.14
N PHE A 119 8.51 -5.81 -9.82
CA PHE A 119 9.95 -6.05 -9.72
C PHE A 119 10.64 -5.98 -11.09
N SER A 120 10.03 -6.55 -12.13
CA SER A 120 10.60 -6.62 -13.48
C SER A 120 10.87 -5.24 -14.07
N TYR A 121 9.93 -4.29 -13.97
CA TYR A 121 10.14 -2.94 -14.50
C TYR A 121 10.83 -2.00 -13.52
N ASN A 122 11.08 -2.41 -12.26
CA ASN A 122 11.73 -1.57 -11.24
C ASN A 122 13.10 -1.05 -11.69
N LYS A 123 13.87 -1.84 -12.44
CA LYS A 123 15.19 -1.41 -12.96
C LYS A 123 15.13 -0.79 -14.36
N LEU A 124 14.00 -0.91 -15.06
CA LEU A 124 13.87 -0.50 -16.46
C LEU A 124 13.24 0.89 -16.62
N LEU A 125 12.34 1.28 -15.71
CA LEU A 125 11.61 2.55 -15.78
C LEU A 125 12.20 3.60 -14.84
N CYS A 126 12.16 4.88 -15.25
CA CYS A 126 12.43 5.98 -14.32
C CYS A 126 11.23 6.17 -13.37
N ILE A 127 11.43 6.98 -12.33
CA ILE A 127 10.48 7.10 -11.21
C ILE A 127 9.11 7.63 -11.67
N GLU A 128 9.09 8.62 -12.56
CA GLU A 128 7.84 9.21 -13.09
C GLU A 128 7.01 8.18 -13.84
N GLN A 129 7.62 7.35 -14.70
CA GLN A 129 6.90 6.32 -15.44
C GLN A 129 6.35 5.23 -14.51
N LYS A 130 7.00 4.97 -13.38
CA LYS A 130 6.49 4.02 -12.37
C LYS A 130 5.25 4.55 -11.67
N LEU A 131 5.22 5.85 -11.35
CA LEU A 131 4.06 6.52 -10.76
C LEU A 131 2.87 6.47 -11.71
N TYR A 132 3.08 6.72 -13.01
CA TYR A 132 2.02 6.62 -14.02
C TYR A 132 1.46 5.20 -14.20
N VAL A 133 2.27 4.16 -13.99
CA VAL A 133 1.81 2.76 -14.08
C VAL A 133 0.99 2.35 -12.84
N MET A 134 1.15 3.05 -11.72
CA MET A 134 0.52 2.71 -10.44
C MET A 134 -0.81 3.44 -10.18
N ILE A 135 -1.06 4.56 -10.86
CA ILE A 135 -2.34 5.29 -10.87
C ILE A 135 -3.31 4.61 -11.83
#